data_AF-A0A553FT20-F1
#
_entry.id   AF-A0A553FT20-F1
#
_cell.length_a   1.000
_cell.length_b   1.000
_cell.length_c   1.000
_cell.angle_alpha   90.00
_cell.angle_beta   90.00
_cell.angle_gamma   90.00
#
_symmetry.space_group_name_H-M   'P 1'
#
loop_
_entity.id
_entity.type
_entity.pdbx_description
1 polymer ?
#
loop_
_entity_poly.entity_id
_entity_poly.type
_entity_poly.pdbx_seq_one_letter_code
_entity_poly.pdbx_strand_id
1 'polypeptide(L)'
;MKISLYLSLLLIFVVGACSSKKKEAELLELSKPEWLKNRPVSSEYFYGIGTTAKVGGAVYYQEQAKEKALSDMAKQINTKIKSEQSLYRMEDNSGVYEYMQSRIKATSDEFLEGYEYIDKWEDLNYYYTYYRLSKSHFYALKAKRKEKALTLSYGHYTEAINARQQGKFMLAIEEYAASIDAISGYLNEACNYTHQNSSIDLFVASRDGLSDLIKSINISFKSEQIQPTKEGNAGEGLAILQLLCDKKAAANLPVTFNYSGGFLVNNKFKSDSKGTIPTPALQLSNNTNETLKAQIDLKTLGRLATKNLIVRQHIEKQKPASAVISVVLAH
;
A
#
# COMPACT_ATOMS: atom_id res chain seq x y z
N MET A 1 -36.04 34.42 -69.11
CA MET A 1 -35.14 33.31 -69.51
C MET A 1 -33.77 33.29 -68.80
N LYS A 2 -33.11 34.42 -68.51
CA LYS A 2 -31.75 34.40 -67.92
C LYS A 2 -31.68 33.96 -66.44
N ILE A 3 -32.71 34.20 -65.63
CA ILE A 3 -32.74 33.80 -64.20
C ILE A 3 -32.92 32.28 -64.00
N SER A 4 -33.67 31.62 -64.90
CA SER A 4 -33.86 30.17 -64.87
C SER A 4 -32.56 29.40 -65.19
N LEU A 5 -31.65 30.01 -65.96
CA LEU A 5 -30.34 29.44 -66.28
C LEU A 5 -29.38 29.47 -65.06
N TYR A 6 -29.39 30.55 -64.28
CA TYR A 6 -28.58 30.68 -63.06
C TYR A 6 -29.08 29.79 -61.91
N LEU A 7 -30.40 29.57 -61.81
CA LEU A 7 -30.97 28.65 -60.82
C LEU A 7 -30.61 27.18 -61.13
N SER A 8 -30.54 26.80 -62.42
CA SER A 8 -30.06 25.47 -62.83
C SER A 8 -28.57 25.28 -62.59
N LEU A 9 -27.74 26.32 -62.79
CA LEU A 9 -26.29 26.26 -62.56
C LEU A 9 -25.95 26.13 -61.06
N LEU A 10 -26.73 26.78 -60.18
CA LEU A 10 -26.58 26.68 -58.72
C LEU A 10 -27.01 25.30 -58.19
N LEU A 11 -28.03 24.68 -58.80
CA LEU A 11 -28.53 23.35 -58.41
C LEU A 11 -27.52 22.24 -58.75
N ILE A 12 -26.77 22.36 -59.86
CA ILE A 12 -25.75 21.38 -60.27
C ILE A 12 -24.55 21.38 -59.31
N PHE A 13 -24.21 22.51 -58.68
CA PHE A 13 -23.09 22.60 -57.74
C PHE A 13 -23.37 21.90 -56.39
N VAL A 14 -24.64 21.79 -55.98
CA VAL A 14 -25.03 21.15 -54.71
C VAL A 14 -25.03 19.61 -54.83
N VAL A 15 -25.28 19.06 -56.01
CA VAL A 15 -25.34 17.59 -56.22
C VAL A 15 -23.94 16.95 -56.34
N GLY A 16 -22.90 17.72 -56.70
CA GLY A 16 -21.51 17.26 -56.76
C GLY A 16 -20.80 17.13 -55.40
N ALA A 17 -21.31 17.80 -54.36
CA ALA A 17 -20.70 17.78 -53.02
C ALA A 17 -21.00 16.50 -52.23
N CYS A 18 -22.09 15.79 -52.52
CA CYS A 18 -22.49 14.57 -51.81
C CYS A 18 -21.79 13.29 -52.32
N SER A 19 -21.42 13.21 -53.60
CA SER A 19 -20.69 12.04 -54.13
C SER A 19 -19.25 11.97 -53.62
N SER A 20 -18.63 13.13 -53.40
CA SER A 20 -17.27 13.28 -52.89
C SER A 20 -17.11 12.72 -51.48
N LYS A 21 -18.06 13.00 -50.57
CA LYS A 21 -18.06 12.48 -49.19
C LYS A 21 -18.23 10.96 -49.12
N LYS A 22 -19.04 10.37 -50.02
CA LYS A 22 -19.24 8.92 -50.09
C LYS A 22 -17.97 8.20 -50.54
N LYS A 23 -17.29 8.74 -51.55
CA LYS A 23 -16.03 8.21 -52.07
C LYS A 23 -14.88 8.35 -51.07
N GLU A 24 -14.84 9.46 -50.32
CA GLU A 24 -13.88 9.71 -49.24
C GLU A 24 -14.09 8.75 -48.05
N ALA A 25 -15.35 8.53 -47.64
CA ALA A 25 -15.68 7.55 -46.60
C ALA A 25 -15.35 6.09 -47.01
N GLU A 26 -15.56 5.74 -48.28
CA GLU A 26 -15.24 4.42 -48.83
C GLU A 26 -13.72 4.19 -48.93
N LEU A 27 -12.94 5.22 -49.30
CA LEU A 27 -11.48 5.19 -49.28
C LEU A 27 -10.91 5.08 -47.85
N LEU A 28 -11.53 5.76 -46.87
CA LEU A 28 -11.15 5.66 -45.47
C LEU A 28 -11.38 4.24 -44.91
N GLU A 29 -12.51 3.61 -45.21
CA GLU A 29 -12.77 2.21 -44.81
C GLU A 29 -11.78 1.21 -45.42
N LEU A 30 -11.37 1.42 -46.68
CA LEU A 30 -10.36 0.58 -47.34
C LEU A 30 -8.96 0.78 -46.74
N SER A 31 -8.66 1.98 -46.24
CA SER A 31 -7.37 2.30 -45.59
C SER A 31 -7.26 1.83 -44.15
N LYS A 32 -8.35 1.33 -43.55
CA LYS A 32 -8.40 0.94 -42.13
C LYS A 32 -7.52 -0.29 -41.88
N PRO A 33 -6.50 -0.19 -41.02
CA PRO A 33 -5.62 -1.31 -40.68
C PRO A 33 -6.36 -2.47 -40.04
N GLU A 34 -5.80 -3.67 -40.18
CA GLU A 34 -6.39 -4.89 -39.64
C GLU A 34 -6.55 -4.85 -38.11
N TRP A 35 -5.61 -4.21 -37.40
CA TRP A 35 -5.65 -4.10 -35.94
C TRP A 35 -6.82 -3.26 -35.41
N LEU A 36 -7.46 -2.43 -36.26
CA LEU A 36 -8.70 -1.71 -35.95
C LEU A 36 -9.95 -2.53 -36.27
N LYS A 37 -9.86 -3.48 -37.21
CA LYS A 37 -10.97 -4.39 -37.56
C LYS A 37 -11.05 -5.53 -36.55
N ASN A 38 -9.90 -6.11 -36.22
CA ASN A 38 -9.75 -7.22 -35.30
C ASN A 38 -8.63 -6.91 -34.30
N ARG A 39 -8.94 -6.94 -33.00
CA ARG A 39 -7.91 -6.72 -31.97
C ARG A 39 -6.83 -7.81 -32.08
N PRO A 40 -5.54 -7.44 -32.16
CA PRO A 40 -4.46 -8.42 -32.20
C PRO A 40 -4.46 -9.34 -30.97
N VAL A 41 -4.24 -10.63 -31.19
CA VAL A 41 -4.05 -11.64 -30.14
C VAL A 41 -2.74 -12.36 -30.40
N SER A 42 -1.87 -12.39 -29.38
CA SER A 42 -0.58 -13.07 -29.48
C SER A 42 -0.17 -13.64 -28.13
N SER A 43 0.54 -14.78 -28.17
CA SER A 43 1.23 -15.33 -27.01
C SER A 43 2.43 -14.48 -26.59
N GLU A 44 3.03 -13.71 -27.50
CA GLU A 44 4.31 -13.01 -27.29
C GLU A 44 4.17 -11.56 -26.81
N TYR A 45 3.07 -10.88 -27.14
CA TYR A 45 2.91 -9.45 -26.86
C TYR A 45 1.62 -9.14 -26.11
N PHE A 46 1.68 -8.12 -25.26
CA PHE A 46 0.52 -7.32 -24.85
C PHE A 46 0.29 -6.19 -25.86
N TYR A 47 -0.95 -5.73 -25.96
CA TYR A 47 -1.37 -4.73 -26.94
C TYR A 47 -2.20 -3.64 -26.30
N GLY A 48 -1.93 -2.40 -26.69
CA GLY A 48 -2.68 -1.21 -26.28
C GLY A 48 -3.18 -0.46 -27.50
N ILE A 49 -4.50 -0.26 -27.59
CA ILE A 49 -5.12 0.55 -28.64
C ILE A 49 -5.80 1.75 -28.00
N GLY A 50 -5.43 2.94 -28.45
CA GLY A 50 -5.97 4.19 -27.93
C GLY A 50 -6.71 4.96 -29.02
N THR A 51 -7.88 5.49 -28.67
CA THR A 51 -8.73 6.28 -29.57
C THR A 51 -9.15 7.57 -28.93
N THR A 52 -9.02 8.68 -29.65
CA THR A 52 -9.54 9.97 -29.20
C THR A 52 -10.05 10.81 -30.36
N ALA A 53 -10.98 11.72 -30.07
CA ALA A 53 -11.43 12.69 -31.06
C ALA A 53 -10.32 13.72 -31.36
N LYS A 54 -10.22 14.17 -32.61
CA LYS A 54 -9.26 15.18 -33.09
C LYS A 54 -9.68 16.59 -32.65
N VAL A 55 -9.74 16.79 -31.35
CA VAL A 55 -10.09 18.06 -30.71
C VAL A 55 -8.82 18.75 -30.23
N GLY A 56 -8.65 20.02 -30.57
CA GLY A 56 -7.46 20.81 -30.25
C GLY A 56 -6.29 20.56 -31.21
N GLY A 57 -5.07 20.88 -30.76
CA GLY A 57 -3.85 20.73 -31.56
C GLY A 57 -3.40 19.27 -31.70
N ALA A 58 -2.61 19.00 -32.73
CA ALA A 58 -2.10 17.66 -33.06
C ALA A 58 -1.44 16.93 -31.89
N VAL A 59 -0.55 17.64 -31.20
CA VAL A 59 0.18 17.11 -30.03
C VAL A 59 -0.78 16.69 -28.93
N TYR A 60 -1.85 17.47 -28.68
CA TYR A 60 -2.78 17.21 -27.59
C TYR A 60 -3.56 15.90 -27.79
N TYR A 61 -4.18 15.73 -28.96
CA TYR A 61 -4.95 14.51 -29.20
C TYR A 61 -4.04 13.27 -29.38
N GLN A 62 -2.80 13.45 -29.83
CA GLN A 62 -1.83 12.34 -29.92
C GLN A 62 -1.42 11.83 -28.54
N GLU A 63 -1.11 12.73 -27.60
CA GLU A 63 -0.80 12.34 -26.21
C GLU A 63 -2.01 11.69 -25.53
N GLN A 64 -3.21 12.23 -25.72
CA GLN A 64 -4.45 11.62 -25.21
C GLN A 64 -4.71 10.21 -25.76
N ALA A 65 -4.45 9.98 -27.05
CA ALA A 65 -4.57 8.65 -27.63
C ALA A 65 -3.51 7.70 -27.06
N LYS A 66 -2.28 8.17 -26.87
CA LYS A 66 -1.21 7.38 -26.24
C LYS A 66 -1.56 6.99 -24.80
N GLU A 67 -2.03 7.92 -23.97
CA GLU A 67 -2.48 7.64 -22.61
C GLU A 67 -3.57 6.55 -22.58
N LYS A 68 -4.55 6.64 -23.49
CA LYS A 68 -5.60 5.62 -23.62
C LYS A 68 -5.06 4.26 -24.06
N ALA A 69 -4.10 4.22 -24.99
CA ALA A 69 -3.47 2.98 -25.42
C ALA A 69 -2.69 2.31 -24.29
N LEU A 70 -1.92 3.08 -23.53
CA LEU A 70 -1.20 2.59 -22.36
C LEU A 70 -2.18 2.09 -21.28
N SER A 71 -3.27 2.82 -21.03
CA SER A 71 -4.32 2.37 -20.10
C SER A 71 -5.01 1.07 -20.55
N ASP A 72 -5.27 0.91 -21.85
CA ASP A 72 -5.80 -0.34 -22.42
C ASP A 72 -4.82 -1.51 -22.21
N MET A 73 -3.53 -1.28 -22.46
CA MET A 73 -2.48 -2.28 -22.20
C MET A 73 -2.40 -2.66 -20.72
N ALA A 74 -2.42 -1.67 -19.81
CA ALA A 74 -2.42 -1.91 -18.37
C ALA A 74 -3.63 -2.74 -17.92
N LYS A 75 -4.83 -2.50 -18.48
CA LYS A 75 -6.03 -3.31 -18.21
C LYS A 75 -5.85 -4.76 -18.68
N GLN A 76 -5.23 -4.98 -19.83
CA GLN A 76 -4.95 -6.32 -20.33
C GLN A 76 -4.00 -7.07 -19.40
N ILE A 77 -2.89 -6.43 -18.99
CA ILE A 77 -1.92 -6.99 -18.04
C ILE A 77 -2.58 -7.30 -16.70
N ASN A 78 -3.34 -6.34 -16.16
CA ASN A 78 -4.06 -6.50 -14.89
C ASN A 78 -5.03 -7.69 -14.93
N THR A 79 -5.77 -7.85 -16.02
CA THR A 79 -6.67 -9.00 -16.20
C THR A 79 -5.91 -10.32 -16.23
N LYS A 80 -4.77 -10.35 -16.94
CA LYS A 80 -3.90 -11.54 -17.01
C LYS A 80 -3.35 -11.91 -15.64
N ILE A 81 -2.76 -10.96 -14.90
CA ILE A 81 -2.23 -11.17 -13.55
C ILE A 81 -3.34 -11.62 -12.58
N LYS A 82 -4.51 -10.95 -12.59
CA LYS A 82 -5.65 -11.33 -11.76
C LYS A 82 -6.11 -12.77 -12.04
N SER A 83 -6.14 -13.19 -13.31
CA SER A 83 -6.52 -14.56 -13.67
C SER A 83 -5.54 -15.58 -13.09
N GLU A 84 -4.24 -15.32 -13.18
CA GLU A 84 -3.17 -16.16 -12.61
C GLU A 84 -3.25 -16.22 -11.07
N GLN A 85 -3.61 -15.11 -10.42
CA GLN A 85 -3.71 -15.02 -8.96
C GLN A 85 -5.00 -15.59 -8.38
N SER A 86 -6.12 -15.54 -9.12
CA SER A 86 -7.43 -16.02 -8.66
C SER A 86 -7.44 -17.51 -8.32
N LEU A 87 -6.48 -18.27 -8.87
CA LEU A 87 -6.25 -19.69 -8.58
C LEU A 87 -5.67 -19.95 -7.16
N TYR A 88 -5.08 -18.95 -6.50
CA TYR A 88 -4.42 -19.08 -5.18
C TYR A 88 -5.29 -18.64 -3.99
N ARG A 89 -6.62 -18.64 -4.16
CA ARG A 89 -7.57 -18.24 -3.10
C ARG A 89 -7.71 -19.33 -2.04
N MET A 90 -7.00 -19.18 -0.92
CA MET A 90 -7.42 -19.77 0.35
C MET A 90 -7.13 -18.78 1.50
N GLU A 91 -8.21 -18.40 2.17
CA GLU A 91 -8.30 -17.65 3.44
C GLU A 91 -7.75 -16.22 3.46
N ASP A 92 -8.62 -15.23 3.14
CA ASP A 92 -8.35 -13.84 3.52
C ASP A 92 -9.49 -13.27 4.37
N ASN A 93 -9.20 -13.09 5.66
CA ASN A 93 -10.02 -12.33 6.61
C ASN A 93 -9.29 -11.03 7.06
N SER A 94 -8.27 -10.62 6.29
CA SER A 94 -7.26 -9.63 6.66
C SER A 94 -7.14 -8.41 5.72
N GLY A 95 -7.90 -8.37 4.61
CA GLY A 95 -7.92 -7.23 3.67
C GLY A 95 -6.66 -7.12 2.80
N VAL A 96 -5.88 -8.20 2.72
CA VAL A 96 -4.66 -8.30 1.91
C VAL A 96 -5.05 -8.27 0.43
N TYR A 97 -6.12 -8.95 0.06
CA TYR A 97 -6.62 -9.03 -1.31
C TYR A 97 -6.99 -7.65 -1.88
N GLU A 98 -7.79 -6.84 -1.19
CA GLU A 98 -8.20 -5.50 -1.66
C GLU A 98 -6.99 -4.57 -1.83
N TYR A 99 -6.06 -4.58 -0.88
CA TYR A 99 -4.80 -3.84 -0.99
C TYR A 99 -4.00 -4.28 -2.21
N MET A 100 -3.87 -5.60 -2.43
CA MET A 100 -3.18 -6.13 -3.60
C MET A 100 -3.84 -5.72 -4.91
N GLN A 101 -5.17 -5.74 -5.00
CA GLN A 101 -5.89 -5.29 -6.20
C GLN A 101 -5.64 -3.81 -6.49
N SER A 102 -5.62 -2.97 -5.45
CA SER A 102 -5.28 -1.55 -5.58
C SER A 102 -3.84 -1.33 -6.05
N ARG A 103 -2.91 -2.13 -5.54
CA ARG A 103 -1.49 -2.01 -5.88
C ARG A 103 -1.17 -2.55 -7.25
N ILE A 104 -1.75 -3.67 -7.66
CA ILE A 104 -1.62 -4.22 -9.02
C ILE A 104 -2.08 -3.17 -10.04
N LYS A 105 -3.20 -2.49 -9.77
CA LYS A 105 -3.68 -1.40 -10.60
C LYS A 105 -2.67 -0.26 -10.68
N ALA A 106 -2.18 0.24 -9.54
CA ALA A 106 -1.20 1.34 -9.50
C ALA A 106 0.14 0.98 -10.17
N THR A 107 0.62 -0.24 -9.94
CA THR A 107 1.89 -0.79 -10.45
C THR A 107 1.82 -0.96 -11.97
N SER A 108 0.72 -1.50 -12.51
CA SER A 108 0.61 -1.67 -13.97
C SER A 108 0.53 -0.34 -14.72
N ASP A 109 0.02 0.72 -14.11
CA ASP A 109 0.00 2.06 -14.70
C ASP A 109 1.38 2.75 -14.61
N GLU A 110 2.13 2.51 -13.52
CA GLU A 110 3.46 3.09 -13.27
C GLU A 110 4.59 2.39 -14.07
N PHE A 111 4.43 1.12 -14.43
CA PHE A 111 5.53 0.27 -14.90
C PHE A 111 5.41 -0.26 -16.34
N LEU A 112 4.67 0.43 -17.21
CA LEU A 112 4.74 0.20 -18.66
C LEU A 112 6.08 0.74 -19.20
N GLU A 113 7.16 0.00 -18.95
CA GLU A 113 8.48 0.22 -19.54
C GLU A 113 8.67 -0.73 -20.72
N GLY A 114 9.33 -0.26 -21.78
CA GLY A 114 9.65 -1.09 -22.96
C GLY A 114 8.49 -1.32 -23.93
N TYR A 115 7.45 -0.49 -23.90
CA TYR A 115 6.41 -0.49 -24.94
C TYR A 115 6.95 0.08 -26.25
N GLU A 116 6.45 -0.44 -27.37
CA GLU A 116 6.84 -0.04 -28.71
C GLU A 116 5.64 0.56 -29.42
N TYR A 117 5.85 1.71 -30.06
CA TYR A 117 4.89 2.26 -31.03
C TYR A 117 4.91 1.40 -32.28
N ILE A 118 3.74 0.97 -32.75
CA ILE A 118 3.61 0.11 -33.91
C ILE A 118 2.98 0.86 -35.07
N ASP A 119 1.84 1.50 -34.84
CA ASP A 119 1.10 2.13 -35.92
C ASP A 119 0.14 3.21 -35.42
N LYS A 120 -0.34 4.01 -36.36
CA LYS A 120 -1.43 4.97 -36.17
C LYS A 120 -2.36 4.94 -37.36
N TRP A 121 -3.61 5.29 -37.11
CA TRP A 121 -4.57 5.57 -38.15
C TRP A 121 -5.47 6.71 -37.72
N GLU A 122 -5.96 7.49 -38.68
CA GLU A 122 -6.86 8.60 -38.38
C GLU A 122 -7.91 8.74 -39.47
N ASP A 123 -9.09 9.17 -39.05
CA ASP A 123 -10.13 9.66 -39.95
C ASP A 123 -10.33 11.17 -39.74
N LEU A 124 -11.44 11.70 -40.28
CA LEU A 124 -11.80 13.11 -40.16
C LEU A 124 -12.02 13.54 -38.70
N ASN A 125 -12.47 12.62 -37.84
CA ASN A 125 -12.95 12.91 -36.48
C ASN A 125 -12.07 12.29 -35.38
N TYR A 126 -11.39 11.19 -35.64
CA TYR A 126 -10.70 10.38 -34.64
C TYR A 126 -9.26 10.07 -35.01
N TYR A 127 -8.43 9.97 -33.97
CA TYR A 127 -7.05 9.52 -34.03
C TYR A 127 -6.91 8.23 -33.23
N TYR A 128 -6.25 7.24 -33.85
CA TYR A 128 -6.02 5.92 -33.29
C TYR A 128 -4.52 5.65 -33.24
N THR A 129 -4.06 5.03 -32.16
CA THR A 129 -2.66 4.64 -31.99
C THR A 129 -2.58 3.22 -31.46
N TYR A 130 -1.57 2.50 -31.91
CA TYR A 130 -1.34 1.10 -31.59
C TYR A 130 0.06 0.89 -31.03
N TYR A 131 0.11 0.29 -29.84
CA TYR A 131 1.34 -0.06 -29.13
C TYR A 131 1.36 -1.55 -28.80
N ARG A 132 2.56 -2.10 -28.64
CA ARG A 132 2.77 -3.44 -28.10
C ARG A 132 3.83 -3.46 -27.02
N LEU A 133 3.84 -4.51 -26.19
CA LEU A 133 4.86 -4.77 -25.19
C LEU A 133 5.19 -6.26 -25.17
N SER A 134 6.47 -6.60 -25.30
CA SER A 134 6.92 -7.99 -25.21
C SER A 134 6.62 -8.58 -23.82
N LYS A 135 5.93 -9.73 -23.79
CA LYS A 135 5.64 -10.42 -22.52
C LYS A 135 6.91 -10.93 -21.86
N SER A 136 7.85 -11.49 -22.63
CA SER A 136 9.12 -11.99 -22.08
C SER A 136 9.93 -10.85 -21.44
N HIS A 137 9.98 -9.69 -22.10
CA HIS A 137 10.65 -8.51 -21.55
C HIS A 137 9.95 -8.01 -20.27
N PHE A 138 8.62 -7.91 -20.29
CA PHE A 138 7.83 -7.52 -19.12
C PHE A 138 8.09 -8.44 -17.91
N TYR A 139 8.02 -9.76 -18.10
CA TYR A 139 8.24 -10.72 -17.02
C TYR A 139 9.70 -10.73 -16.53
N ALA A 140 10.68 -10.52 -17.42
CA ALA A 140 12.08 -10.37 -17.01
C ALA A 140 12.29 -9.13 -16.13
N LEU A 141 11.69 -8.00 -16.49
CA LEU A 141 11.76 -6.78 -15.69
C LEU A 141 11.01 -6.93 -14.35
N LYS A 142 9.84 -7.60 -14.36
CA LYS A 142 9.11 -7.94 -13.13
C LYS A 142 9.97 -8.81 -12.19
N ALA A 143 10.65 -9.82 -12.72
CA ALA A 143 11.55 -10.68 -11.95
C ALA A 143 12.72 -9.90 -11.35
N LYS A 144 13.37 -9.03 -12.14
CA LYS A 144 14.46 -8.16 -11.65
C LYS A 144 14.01 -7.21 -10.56
N ARG A 145 12.80 -6.64 -10.66
CA ARG A 145 12.22 -5.79 -9.60
C ARG A 145 11.93 -6.59 -8.33
N LYS A 146 11.40 -7.81 -8.47
CA LYS A 146 11.17 -8.72 -7.35
C LYS A 146 12.48 -9.07 -6.64
N GLU A 147 13.53 -9.39 -7.38
CA GLU A 147 14.86 -9.67 -6.82
C GLU A 147 15.37 -8.50 -5.99
N LYS A 148 15.32 -7.26 -6.53
CA LYS A 148 15.68 -6.05 -5.79
C LYS A 148 14.86 -5.86 -4.50
N ALA A 149 13.55 -6.10 -4.57
CA ALA A 149 12.66 -6.01 -3.42
C ALA A 149 13.01 -7.05 -2.34
N LEU A 150 13.33 -8.29 -2.74
CA LEU A 150 13.78 -9.35 -1.83
C LEU A 150 15.13 -9.00 -1.19
N THR A 151 16.09 -8.47 -1.95
CA THR A 151 17.38 -8.02 -1.39
C THR A 151 17.19 -6.90 -0.36
N LEU A 152 16.33 -5.92 -0.66
CA LEU A 152 16.02 -4.83 0.27
C LEU A 152 15.34 -5.36 1.54
N SER A 153 14.33 -6.22 1.38
CA SER A 153 13.64 -6.87 2.50
C SER A 153 14.60 -7.69 3.37
N TYR A 154 15.52 -8.43 2.75
CA TYR A 154 16.53 -9.18 3.50
C TYR A 154 17.42 -8.24 4.33
N GLY A 155 17.85 -7.11 3.78
CA GLY A 155 18.60 -6.09 4.54
C GLY A 155 17.84 -5.62 5.79
N HIS A 156 16.59 -5.19 5.63
CA HIS A 156 15.73 -4.80 6.75
C HIS A 156 15.50 -5.93 7.76
N TYR A 157 15.26 -7.15 7.29
CA TYR A 157 15.10 -8.33 8.16
C TYR A 157 16.35 -8.57 9.02
N THR A 158 17.55 -8.49 8.43
CA THR A 158 18.79 -8.64 9.20
C THR A 158 19.02 -7.51 10.19
N GLU A 159 18.71 -6.26 9.82
CA GLU A 159 18.82 -5.12 10.72
C GLU A 159 17.84 -5.23 11.90
N ALA A 160 16.61 -5.73 11.66
CA ALA A 160 15.64 -5.99 12.72
C ALA A 160 16.17 -6.99 13.76
N ILE A 161 16.82 -8.07 13.32
CA ILE A 161 17.44 -9.06 14.21
C ILE A 161 18.56 -8.41 15.02
N ASN A 162 19.45 -7.66 14.37
CA ASN A 162 20.57 -6.97 15.03
C ASN A 162 20.07 -5.95 16.05
N ALA A 163 19.09 -5.12 15.69
CA ALA A 163 18.47 -4.13 16.55
C ALA A 163 17.83 -4.79 17.78
N ARG A 164 17.11 -5.91 17.60
CA ARG A 164 16.53 -6.69 18.70
C ARG A 164 17.60 -7.20 19.66
N GLN A 165 18.68 -7.79 19.13
CA GLN A 165 19.79 -8.27 19.94
C GLN A 165 20.45 -7.15 20.75
N GLN A 166 20.58 -5.96 20.16
CA GLN A 166 21.12 -4.75 20.80
C GLN A 166 20.15 -4.08 21.80
N GLY A 167 18.91 -4.57 21.93
CA GLY A 167 17.88 -3.97 22.79
C GLY A 167 17.22 -2.72 22.20
N LYS A 168 17.45 -2.43 20.92
CA LYS A 168 16.82 -1.34 20.18
C LYS A 168 15.45 -1.78 19.64
N PHE A 169 14.52 -2.09 20.55
CA PHE A 169 13.28 -2.80 20.20
C PHE A 169 12.34 -2.01 19.28
N MET A 170 12.21 -0.69 19.47
CA MET A 170 11.40 0.13 18.57
C MET A 170 11.94 0.08 17.13
N LEU A 171 13.26 0.20 16.97
CA LEU A 171 13.93 0.07 15.66
C LEU A 171 13.71 -1.34 15.08
N ALA A 172 13.83 -2.39 15.89
CA ALA A 172 13.57 -3.75 15.42
C ALA A 172 12.14 -3.95 14.89
N ILE A 173 11.15 -3.33 15.55
CA ILE A 173 9.75 -3.32 15.07
C ILE A 173 9.62 -2.59 13.73
N GLU A 174 10.25 -1.41 13.60
CA GLU A 174 10.28 -0.62 12.36
C GLU A 174 10.94 -1.39 11.21
N GLU A 175 12.08 -2.04 11.46
CA GLU A 175 12.83 -2.79 10.45
C GLU A 175 12.11 -4.07 10.02
N TYR A 176 11.48 -4.81 10.93
CA TYR A 176 10.61 -5.93 10.52
C TYR A 176 9.43 -5.45 9.66
N ALA A 177 8.83 -4.31 10.01
CA ALA A 177 7.76 -3.72 9.22
C ALA A 177 8.25 -3.28 7.83
N ALA A 178 9.41 -2.62 7.76
CA ALA A 178 10.05 -2.19 6.51
C ALA A 178 10.41 -3.38 5.61
N SER A 179 10.85 -4.50 6.20
CA SER A 179 11.09 -5.75 5.47
C SER A 179 9.82 -6.23 4.77
N ILE A 180 8.69 -6.31 5.49
CA ILE A 180 7.40 -6.71 4.91
C ILE A 180 6.94 -5.71 3.85
N ASP A 181 7.17 -4.41 4.08
CA ASP A 181 6.80 -3.34 3.15
C ASP A 181 7.55 -3.45 1.82
N ALA A 182 8.85 -3.75 1.83
CA ALA A 182 9.65 -3.89 0.63
C ALA A 182 9.11 -4.98 -0.31
N ILE A 183 8.61 -6.10 0.24
CA ILE A 183 8.07 -7.23 -0.55
C ILE A 183 6.55 -7.26 -0.66
N SER A 184 5.85 -6.27 -0.08
CA SER A 184 4.38 -6.26 -0.03
C SER A 184 3.69 -6.26 -1.41
N GLY A 185 4.41 -5.95 -2.49
CA GLY A 185 3.93 -6.04 -3.87
C GLY A 185 3.95 -7.45 -4.46
N TYR A 186 4.54 -8.41 -3.75
CA TYR A 186 4.83 -9.77 -4.23
C TYR A 186 4.32 -10.86 -3.28
N LEU A 187 3.47 -10.53 -2.29
CA LEU A 187 3.03 -11.48 -1.24
C LEU A 187 2.23 -12.69 -1.75
N ASN A 188 1.69 -12.63 -2.97
CA ASN A 188 1.03 -13.76 -3.63
C ASN A 188 2.02 -14.70 -4.35
N GLU A 189 3.30 -14.38 -4.32
CA GLU A 189 4.36 -15.18 -4.88
C GLU A 189 5.29 -15.62 -3.74
N ALA A 190 6.04 -16.70 -3.95
CA ALA A 190 7.05 -17.10 -2.97
C ALA A 190 8.05 -15.94 -2.75
N CYS A 191 8.23 -15.55 -1.49
CA CYS A 191 9.15 -14.50 -1.05
C CYS A 191 10.44 -15.12 -0.47
N ASN A 192 10.88 -16.22 -1.09
CA ASN A 192 12.08 -16.94 -0.71
C ASN A 192 13.33 -16.15 -1.14
N TYR A 193 14.24 -15.98 -0.20
CA TYR A 193 15.57 -15.42 -0.43
C TYR A 193 16.63 -16.44 -0.03
N THR A 194 17.55 -16.74 -0.95
CA THR A 194 18.62 -17.70 -0.73
C THR A 194 19.89 -16.98 -0.33
N HIS A 195 20.43 -17.31 0.84
CA HIS A 195 21.72 -16.83 1.32
C HIS A 195 22.50 -18.00 1.91
N GLN A 196 23.76 -18.20 1.48
CA GLN A 196 24.66 -19.24 2.01
C GLN A 196 24.00 -20.65 2.10
N ASN A 197 23.36 -21.10 1.01
CA ASN A 197 22.64 -22.38 0.91
C ASN A 197 21.40 -22.55 1.81
N SER A 198 20.94 -21.48 2.48
CA SER A 198 19.69 -21.48 3.23
C SER A 198 18.65 -20.62 2.50
N SER A 199 17.43 -21.13 2.38
CA SER A 199 16.28 -20.40 1.83
C SER A 199 15.40 -19.91 2.97
N ILE A 200 15.13 -18.61 3.01
CA ILE A 200 14.29 -17.98 4.02
C ILE A 200 13.09 -17.36 3.32
N ASP A 201 11.87 -17.67 3.75
CA ASP A 201 10.69 -16.90 3.37
C ASP A 201 10.69 -15.58 4.17
N LEU A 202 11.01 -14.49 3.48
CA LEU A 202 11.18 -13.18 4.12
C LEU A 202 9.88 -12.62 4.69
N PHE A 203 8.74 -12.95 4.09
CA PHE A 203 7.44 -12.49 4.60
C PHE A 203 7.13 -13.18 5.92
N VAL A 204 7.22 -14.52 5.93
CA VAL A 204 6.96 -15.32 7.13
C VAL A 204 7.95 -14.97 8.23
N ALA A 205 9.25 -14.96 7.93
CA ALA A 205 10.29 -14.70 8.93
C ALA A 205 10.17 -13.29 9.55
N SER A 206 9.85 -12.27 8.74
CA SER A 206 9.69 -10.89 9.25
C SER A 206 8.40 -10.71 10.04
N ARG A 207 7.29 -11.29 9.56
CA ARG A 207 5.99 -11.26 10.25
C ARG A 207 6.08 -11.96 11.61
N ASP A 208 6.67 -13.15 11.64
CA ASP A 208 6.77 -13.94 12.86
C ASP A 208 7.76 -13.28 13.83
N GLY A 209 8.89 -12.77 13.32
CA GLY A 209 9.84 -11.98 14.11
C GLY A 209 9.21 -10.74 14.76
N LEU A 210 8.38 -10.00 14.01
CA LEU A 210 7.62 -8.86 14.51
C LEU A 210 6.59 -9.28 15.58
N SER A 211 5.81 -10.33 15.30
CA SER A 211 4.80 -10.87 16.22
C SER A 211 5.43 -11.32 17.54
N ASP A 212 6.52 -12.07 17.46
CA ASP A 212 7.21 -12.59 18.63
C ASP A 212 7.90 -11.49 19.42
N LEU A 213 8.43 -10.46 18.74
CA LEU A 213 8.97 -9.29 19.41
C LEU A 213 7.89 -8.55 20.20
N ILE A 214 6.72 -8.27 19.60
CA ILE A 214 5.61 -7.61 20.30
C ILE A 214 5.11 -8.45 21.49
N LYS A 215 4.97 -9.77 21.31
CA LYS A 215 4.57 -10.69 22.40
C LYS A 215 5.60 -10.73 23.53
N SER A 216 6.87 -10.48 23.25
CA SER A 216 7.94 -10.49 24.26
C SER A 216 7.97 -9.23 25.14
N ILE A 217 7.15 -8.21 24.81
CA ILE A 217 6.99 -7.01 25.64
C ILE A 217 6.23 -7.38 26.92
N ASN A 218 6.88 -7.14 28.05
CA ASN A 218 6.34 -7.30 29.37
C ASN A 218 6.21 -5.93 30.03
N ILE A 219 5.06 -5.68 30.66
CA ILE A 219 4.82 -4.47 31.44
C ILE A 219 4.50 -4.88 32.87
N SER A 220 5.09 -4.21 33.85
CA SER A 220 4.74 -4.34 35.26
C SER A 220 4.92 -3.02 36.00
N PHE A 221 4.23 -2.83 37.12
CA PHE A 221 4.53 -1.73 38.03
C PHE A 221 5.63 -2.14 39.00
N LYS A 222 6.51 -1.20 39.38
CA LYS A 222 7.58 -1.44 40.37
C LYS A 222 7.05 -1.49 41.81
N SER A 223 5.88 -0.91 42.05
CA SER A 223 5.17 -0.99 43.33
C SER A 223 3.98 -1.92 43.21
N GLU A 224 3.56 -2.51 44.33
CA GLU A 224 2.37 -3.36 44.40
C GLU A 224 1.07 -2.55 44.39
N GLN A 225 1.12 -1.32 44.89
CA GLN A 225 -0.01 -0.40 45.02
C GLN A 225 0.45 1.05 45.01
N ILE A 226 -0.46 1.96 44.68
CA ILE A 226 -0.32 3.40 44.86
C ILE A 226 -1.05 3.77 46.15
N GLN A 227 -0.30 4.32 47.12
CA GLN A 227 -0.84 4.73 48.43
C GLN A 227 -0.67 6.23 48.67
N PRO A 228 -1.59 7.07 48.16
CA PRO A 228 -1.54 8.49 48.43
C PRO A 228 -2.02 8.79 49.86
N THR A 229 -1.49 9.86 50.45
CA THR A 229 -1.77 10.24 51.84
C THR A 229 -3.00 11.14 52.00
N LYS A 230 -3.52 11.71 50.91
CA LYS A 230 -4.65 12.64 50.90
C LYS A 230 -5.43 12.53 49.60
N GLU A 231 -6.72 12.86 49.65
CA GLU A 231 -7.58 13.05 48.48
C GLU A 231 -7.15 14.27 47.64
N GLY A 232 -7.66 14.36 46.42
CA GLY A 232 -7.47 15.49 45.53
C GLY A 232 -6.46 15.23 44.41
N ASN A 233 -5.87 16.30 43.89
CA ASN A 233 -4.89 16.21 42.81
C ASN A 233 -3.56 15.66 43.31
N ALA A 234 -3.18 14.48 42.85
CA ALA A 234 -1.83 13.98 42.98
C ALA A 234 -1.06 14.17 41.68
N GLY A 235 0.19 14.62 41.82
CA GLY A 235 1.10 14.79 40.69
C GLY A 235 1.49 13.47 40.01
N GLU A 236 2.29 13.58 38.95
CA GLU A 236 2.85 12.42 38.26
C GLU A 236 3.83 11.64 39.15
N GLY A 237 4.05 10.37 38.82
CA GLY A 237 5.12 9.56 39.40
C GLY A 237 4.84 8.90 40.75
N LEU A 238 3.56 8.78 41.15
CA LEU A 238 3.17 8.00 42.34
C LEU A 238 3.60 6.52 42.27
N ALA A 239 3.71 5.96 41.06
CA ALA A 239 4.40 4.71 40.81
C ALA A 239 5.23 4.81 39.52
N ILE A 240 6.05 3.79 39.29
CA ILE A 240 6.86 3.64 38.08
C ILE A 240 6.42 2.37 37.36
N LEU A 241 5.99 2.52 36.12
CA LEU A 241 5.79 1.42 35.19
C LEU A 241 7.14 1.02 34.60
N GLN A 242 7.42 -0.28 34.53
CA GLN A 242 8.59 -0.87 33.88
C GLN A 242 8.14 -1.66 32.65
N LEU A 243 8.82 -1.40 31.54
CA LEU A 243 8.71 -2.15 30.29
C LEU A 243 10.01 -2.91 30.07
N LEU A 244 9.88 -4.21 29.85
CA LEU A 244 10.98 -5.10 29.47
C LEU A 244 10.62 -5.85 28.20
N CYS A 245 11.58 -6.03 27.32
CA CYS A 245 11.44 -6.85 26.12
C CYS A 245 12.66 -7.77 26.08
N ASP A 246 12.46 -9.08 25.90
CA ASP A 246 13.54 -10.08 26.03
C ASP A 246 14.43 -9.87 27.28
N LYS A 247 13.80 -9.50 28.42
CA LYS A 247 14.46 -9.17 29.71
C LYS A 247 15.35 -7.92 29.72
N LYS A 248 15.38 -7.10 28.67
CA LYS A 248 16.10 -5.81 28.61
C LYS A 248 15.12 -4.64 28.67
N ALA A 249 15.60 -3.49 29.11
CA ALA A 249 14.83 -2.25 29.13
C ALA A 249 14.29 -1.90 27.74
N ALA A 250 12.97 -1.68 27.63
CA ALA A 250 12.33 -1.39 26.35
C ALA A 250 12.00 0.10 26.24
N ALA A 251 12.86 0.85 25.54
CA ALA A 251 12.76 2.29 25.37
C ALA A 251 11.85 2.70 24.20
N ASN A 252 11.31 3.93 24.27
CA ASN A 252 10.50 4.59 23.25
C ASN A 252 9.20 3.87 22.87
N LEU A 253 8.73 2.92 23.67
CA LEU A 253 7.49 2.20 23.39
C LEU A 253 6.28 3.02 23.88
N PRO A 254 5.24 3.19 23.05
CA PRO A 254 4.06 3.95 23.42
C PRO A 254 3.15 3.15 24.35
N VAL A 255 2.69 3.79 25.43
CA VAL A 255 1.78 3.23 26.44
C VAL A 255 0.60 4.16 26.62
N THR A 256 -0.58 3.57 26.79
CA THR A 256 -1.78 4.29 27.23
C THR A 256 -2.17 3.86 28.64
N PHE A 257 -2.53 4.83 29.48
CA PHE A 257 -3.11 4.63 30.79
C PHE A 257 -4.63 4.80 30.78
N ASN A 258 -5.30 4.05 31.64
CA ASN A 258 -6.72 4.20 31.94
C ASN A 258 -6.90 4.09 33.46
N TYR A 259 -7.57 5.07 34.05
CA TYR A 259 -7.81 5.13 35.48
C TYR A 259 -9.29 4.98 35.75
N SER A 260 -9.66 4.07 36.67
CA SER A 260 -11.08 3.83 36.98
C SER A 260 -11.69 4.92 37.86
N GLY A 261 -10.88 5.70 38.57
CA GLY A 261 -11.33 6.79 39.45
C GLY A 261 -11.70 8.09 38.73
N GLY A 262 -11.39 8.22 37.43
CA GLY A 262 -11.75 9.41 36.67
C GLY A 262 -10.94 9.64 35.41
N PHE A 263 -11.04 10.87 34.89
CA PHE A 263 -10.35 11.28 33.68
C PHE A 263 -8.85 11.55 33.94
N LEU A 264 -8.01 11.20 32.96
CA LEU A 264 -6.59 11.53 32.95
C LEU A 264 -6.32 12.63 31.93
N VAL A 265 -5.73 13.75 32.38
CA VAL A 265 -5.38 14.88 31.49
C VAL A 265 -4.39 14.45 30.41
N ASN A 266 -3.36 13.70 30.81
CA ASN A 266 -2.46 13.01 29.90
C ASN A 266 -2.50 11.53 30.20
N ASN A 267 -2.81 10.72 29.19
CA ASN A 267 -2.88 9.27 29.32
C ASN A 267 -1.97 8.55 28.33
N LYS A 268 -1.16 9.25 27.54
CA LYS A 268 -0.28 8.67 26.53
C LYS A 268 1.17 9.03 26.80
N PHE A 269 1.99 8.01 26.96
CA PHE A 269 3.39 8.17 27.32
C PHE A 269 4.27 7.29 26.42
N LYS A 270 5.57 7.56 26.43
CA LYS A 270 6.59 6.68 25.88
C LYS A 270 7.56 6.30 26.97
N SER A 271 8.04 5.06 26.96
CA SER A 271 9.09 4.64 27.88
C SER A 271 10.40 5.36 27.61
N ASP A 272 11.12 5.70 28.67
CA ASP A 272 12.44 6.31 28.60
C ASP A 272 13.54 5.29 28.24
N SER A 273 14.80 5.72 28.25
CA SER A 273 15.96 4.85 27.96
C SER A 273 16.15 3.68 28.93
N LYS A 274 15.53 3.74 30.13
CA LYS A 274 15.53 2.67 31.13
C LYS A 274 14.27 1.79 31.03
N GLY A 275 13.43 2.02 30.02
CA GLY A 275 12.17 1.33 29.84
C GLY A 275 11.15 1.70 30.91
N THR A 276 11.26 2.88 31.53
CA THR A 276 10.36 3.31 32.59
C THR A 276 9.40 4.42 32.16
N ILE A 277 8.24 4.46 32.80
CA ILE A 277 7.24 5.53 32.66
C ILE A 277 6.71 5.90 34.05
N PRO A 278 6.83 7.17 34.50
CA PRO A 278 6.13 7.63 35.70
C PRO A 278 4.62 7.60 35.46
N THR A 279 3.84 7.22 36.48
CA THR A 279 2.37 7.25 36.33
C THR A 279 1.86 8.67 36.08
N PRO A 280 0.76 8.84 35.34
CA PRO A 280 0.15 10.16 35.15
C PRO A 280 -0.34 10.75 36.47
N ALA A 281 -0.58 12.06 36.47
CA ALA A 281 -1.28 12.73 37.55
C ALA A 281 -2.70 12.15 37.71
N LEU A 282 -3.12 11.94 38.96
CA LEU A 282 -4.39 11.31 39.30
C LEU A 282 -5.26 12.27 40.10
N GLN A 283 -6.56 12.26 39.82
CA GLN A 283 -7.57 12.88 40.67
C GLN A 283 -8.09 11.82 41.63
N LEU A 284 -7.60 11.84 42.87
CA LEU A 284 -7.85 10.82 43.86
C LEU A 284 -9.19 11.04 44.58
N SER A 285 -9.90 9.94 44.85
CA SER A 285 -11.11 9.91 45.66
C SER A 285 -10.97 8.96 46.85
N ASN A 286 -11.94 8.98 47.77
CA ASN A 286 -12.02 8.06 48.91
C ASN A 286 -12.37 6.60 48.54
N ASN A 287 -12.54 6.30 47.26
CA ASN A 287 -12.89 4.95 46.81
C ASN A 287 -11.67 4.00 46.89
N THR A 288 -11.81 2.92 47.65
CA THR A 288 -10.74 1.93 47.88
C THR A 288 -10.55 0.94 46.74
N ASN A 289 -11.41 0.97 45.72
CA ASN A 289 -11.41 0.00 44.60
C ASN A 289 -10.90 0.61 43.28
N GLU A 290 -10.20 1.74 43.35
CA GLU A 290 -9.67 2.39 42.16
C GLU A 290 -8.44 1.67 41.61
N THR A 291 -8.31 1.63 40.29
CA THR A 291 -7.20 0.97 39.61
C THR A 291 -6.67 1.84 38.48
N LEU A 292 -5.36 1.77 38.29
CA LEU A 292 -4.68 2.35 37.14
C LEU A 292 -4.19 1.21 36.25
N LYS A 293 -4.69 1.15 35.02
CA LYS A 293 -4.30 0.18 34.00
C LYS A 293 -3.37 0.83 32.99
N ALA A 294 -2.24 0.18 32.70
CA ALA A 294 -1.32 0.55 31.64
C ALA A 294 -1.33 -0.52 30.54
N GLN A 295 -1.31 -0.12 29.26
CA GLN A 295 -1.25 -1.05 28.12
C GLN A 295 -0.35 -0.49 27.01
N ILE A 296 0.35 -1.36 26.27
CA ILE A 296 1.01 -0.93 25.02
C ILE A 296 -0.05 -0.35 24.08
N ASP A 297 0.20 0.86 23.58
CA ASP A 297 -0.64 1.48 22.56
C ASP A 297 -0.25 0.93 21.19
N LEU A 298 -0.78 -0.26 20.84
CA LEU A 298 -0.50 -0.92 19.57
C LEU A 298 -0.93 -0.10 18.35
N LYS A 299 -1.90 0.82 18.52
CA LYS A 299 -2.34 1.73 17.46
C LYS A 299 -1.30 2.80 17.17
N THR A 300 -0.77 3.44 18.21
CA THR A 300 0.34 4.37 18.05
C THR A 300 1.60 3.64 17.58
N LEU A 301 1.88 2.45 18.12
CA LEU A 301 3.03 1.63 17.72
C LEU A 301 2.99 1.29 16.22
N GLY A 302 1.86 0.78 15.72
CA GLY A 302 1.71 0.43 14.31
C GLY A 302 1.86 1.64 13.37
N ARG A 303 1.39 2.82 13.79
CA ARG A 303 1.54 4.08 13.04
C ARG A 303 2.97 4.61 13.01
N LEU A 304 3.73 4.40 14.08
CA LEU A 304 5.14 4.75 14.14
C LEU A 304 5.97 3.78 13.30
N ALA A 305 5.63 2.49 13.35
CA ALA A 305 6.37 1.44 12.65
C ALA A 305 6.25 1.53 11.12
N THR A 306 5.09 1.87 10.57
CA THR A 306 4.86 1.82 9.12
C THR A 306 3.64 2.62 8.65
N LYS A 307 3.70 3.02 7.37
CA LYS A 307 2.55 3.58 6.63
C LYS A 307 1.71 2.51 5.93
N ASN A 308 2.21 1.29 5.80
CA ASN A 308 1.50 0.19 5.17
C ASN A 308 0.33 -0.28 6.05
N LEU A 309 -0.87 -0.22 5.49
CA LEU A 309 -2.10 -0.54 6.20
C LEU A 309 -2.13 -1.99 6.69
N ILE A 310 -1.64 -2.95 5.89
CA ILE A 310 -1.67 -4.38 6.25
C ILE A 310 -0.77 -4.62 7.46
N VAL A 311 0.47 -4.14 7.39
CA VAL A 311 1.44 -4.33 8.47
C VAL A 311 0.99 -3.61 9.73
N ARG A 312 0.45 -2.39 9.59
CA ARG A 312 -0.16 -1.67 10.71
C ARG A 312 -1.31 -2.47 11.34
N GLN A 313 -2.23 -3.02 10.54
CA GLN A 313 -3.33 -3.84 11.04
C GLN A 313 -2.82 -5.13 11.72
N HIS A 314 -1.74 -5.72 11.21
CA HIS A 314 -1.11 -6.88 11.83
C HIS A 314 -0.59 -6.56 13.23
N ILE A 315 -0.01 -5.38 13.45
CA ILE A 315 0.42 -4.90 14.77
C ILE A 315 -0.79 -4.58 15.67
N GLU A 316 -1.76 -3.82 15.14
CA GLU A 316 -2.94 -3.34 15.88
C GLU A 316 -3.86 -4.46 16.39
N LYS A 317 -3.92 -5.60 15.69
CA LYS A 317 -4.75 -6.75 16.05
C LYS A 317 -4.11 -7.67 17.11
N GLN A 318 -2.86 -7.44 17.51
CA GLN A 318 -2.22 -8.26 18.53
C GLN A 318 -2.81 -7.98 19.92
N LYS A 319 -2.62 -8.93 20.85
CA LYS A 319 -3.00 -8.71 22.25
C LYS A 319 -1.96 -7.79 22.90
N PRO A 320 -2.34 -6.60 23.40
CA PRO A 320 -1.38 -5.70 24.04
C PRO A 320 -0.95 -6.27 25.39
N ALA A 321 0.35 -6.14 25.69
CA ALA A 321 0.83 -6.32 27.04
C ALA A 321 0.21 -5.24 27.95
N SER A 322 -0.15 -5.62 29.17
CA SER A 322 -0.85 -4.74 30.11
C SER A 322 -0.53 -5.07 31.56
N ALA A 323 -0.54 -4.05 32.40
CA ALA A 323 -0.44 -4.17 33.86
C ALA A 323 -1.55 -3.35 34.52
N VAL A 324 -1.95 -3.74 35.72
CA VAL A 324 -2.91 -3.03 36.56
C VAL A 324 -2.30 -2.86 37.95
N ILE A 325 -2.49 -1.69 38.55
CA ILE A 325 -2.11 -1.40 39.94
C ILE A 325 -3.31 -0.81 40.68
N SER A 326 -3.49 -1.20 41.94
CA SER A 326 -4.52 -0.64 42.81
C SER A 326 -4.11 0.74 43.33
N VAL A 327 -5.08 1.62 43.47
CA VAL A 327 -4.95 2.96 44.06
C VAL A 327 -5.78 2.97 45.34
N VAL A 328 -5.12 3.02 46.49
CA VAL A 328 -5.76 2.92 47.81
C VAL A 328 -5.22 4.02 48.70
N LEU A 329 -6.08 4.93 49.16
CA LEU A 329 -5.66 5.96 50.11
C LEU A 329 -5.12 5.34 51.39
N ALA A 330 -3.97 5.85 51.86
CA ALA A 330 -3.44 5.50 53.17
C ALA A 330 -4.40 6.04 54.26
N HIS A 331 -4.83 5.16 55.16
CA HIS A 331 -5.66 5.51 56.31
C HIS A 331 -4.88 6.23 57.41
#